data_AF-A0A914Z195-F1
#
_entry.id   AF-A0A914Z195-F1
#
_cell.length_a   1.000
_cell.length_b   1.000
_cell.length_c   1.000
_cell.angle_alpha   90.00
_cell.angle_beta   90.00
_cell.angle_gamma   90.00
#
_symmetry.space_group_name_H-M   'P 1'
#
loop_
_entity.id
_entity.type
_entity.pdbx_description
1 polymer ?
#
loop_
_entity_poly.entity_id
_entity_poly.type
_entity_poly.pdbx_seq_one_letter_code
_entity_poly.pdbx_strand_id
1 'polypeptide(L)'
;MGKKGLQKMMEERNQVYNLLVEKMKEFAAEIGEEIVEPEGNGISLAMSLSTLPIEECKKLGGILFSRYKVTGTRVIVSDEFWISL
;
A
#
# COMPACT_ATOMS: atom_id res chain seq x y z
N MET A 1 -20.89 13.27 14.72
CA MET A 1 -21.31 12.05 13.97
C MET A 1 -22.17 11.19 14.87
N GLY A 2 -23.22 10.58 14.33
CA GLY A 2 -24.06 9.61 15.06
C GLY A 2 -23.84 8.17 14.54
N LYS A 3 -24.50 7.18 15.16
CA LYS A 3 -24.40 5.75 14.83
C LYS A 3 -24.50 5.45 13.32
N LYS A 4 -25.47 6.06 12.63
CA LYS A 4 -25.65 5.88 11.18
C LYS A 4 -24.48 6.42 10.36
N GLY A 5 -23.90 7.55 10.77
CA GLY A 5 -22.73 8.13 10.11
C GLY A 5 -21.50 7.26 10.27
N LEU A 6 -21.27 6.71 11.47
CA LEU A 6 -20.18 5.78 11.72
C LEU A 6 -20.32 4.50 10.89
N GLN A 7 -21.53 3.92 10.85
CA GLN A 7 -21.79 2.72 10.07
C GLN A 7 -21.50 2.95 8.58
N LYS A 8 -21.99 4.07 8.01
CA LYS A 8 -21.72 4.45 6.63
C LYS A 8 -20.22 4.57 6.34
N MET A 9 -19.45 5.19 7.24
CA MET A 9 -17.99 5.32 7.06
C MET A 9 -17.26 3.97 7.07
N MET A 10 -17.73 3.01 7.86
CA MET A 10 -17.15 1.66 7.88
C MET A 10 -17.45 0.91 6.57
N GLU A 11 -18.65 1.06 6.04
CA GLU A 11 -19.04 0.50 4.75
C GLU A 11 -18.22 1.12 3.60
N GLU A 12 -18.12 2.45 3.55
CA GLU A 12 -17.31 3.18 2.57
C GLU A 12 -15.82 2.80 2.64
N ARG A 13 -15.26 2.67 3.85
CA ARG A 13 -13.87 2.22 4.03
C ARG A 13 -13.63 0.86 3.39
N ASN A 14 -14.52 -0.10 3.59
CA ASN A 14 -14.37 -1.45 3.03
C ASN A 14 -14.43 -1.42 1.49
N GLN A 15 -15.32 -0.60 0.92
CA GLN A 15 -15.40 -0.40 -0.53
C GLN A 15 -14.12 0.20 -1.10
N VAL A 16 -13.59 1.24 -0.45
CA VAL A 16 -12.34 1.89 -0.85
C VAL A 16 -11.15 0.94 -0.73
N TYR A 17 -11.09 0.13 0.32
CA TYR A 17 -10.04 -0.88 0.49
C TYR A 17 -10.07 -1.91 -0.66
N ASN A 18 -11.24 -2.44 -1.01
CA ASN A 18 -11.35 -3.39 -2.12
C ASN A 18 -10.91 -2.78 -3.45
N LEU A 19 -11.32 -1.53 -3.72
CA LEU A 19 -10.89 -0.80 -4.91
C LEU A 19 -9.37 -0.58 -4.91
N LEU A 20 -8.78 -0.24 -3.77
CA LEU A 20 -7.33 -0.08 -3.62
C LEU A 20 -6.60 -1.39 -3.94
N VAL A 21 -7.07 -2.52 -3.39
CA VAL A 21 -6.48 -3.85 -3.66
C VAL A 21 -6.54 -4.19 -5.14
N GLU A 22 -7.69 -3.99 -5.79
CA GLU A 22 -7.86 -4.25 -7.23
C GLU A 22 -6.86 -3.43 -8.06
N LYS A 23 -6.82 -2.11 -7.85
CA LYS A 23 -5.95 -1.21 -8.61
C LYS A 23 -4.47 -1.47 -8.36
N MET A 24 -4.11 -1.80 -7.12
CA MET A 24 -2.73 -2.10 -6.76
C MET A 24 -2.28 -3.45 -7.34
N LYS A 25 -3.16 -4.45 -7.46
CA LYS A 25 -2.86 -5.71 -8.14
C LYS A 25 -2.61 -5.53 -9.64
N GLU A 26 -3.47 -4.76 -10.31
CA GLU A 26 -3.28 -4.41 -11.72
C GLU A 26 -1.94 -3.70 -11.92
N PHE A 27 -1.67 -2.66 -11.12
CA PHE A 27 -0.44 -1.89 -11.21
C PHE A 27 0.82 -2.73 -10.91
N ALA A 28 0.79 -3.56 -9.86
CA ALA A 28 1.92 -4.42 -9.51
C ALA A 28 2.25 -5.38 -10.66
N ALA A 29 1.23 -6.03 -11.25
CA ALA A 29 1.41 -6.93 -12.38
C ALA A 29 2.02 -6.24 -13.61
N GLU A 30 1.64 -4.98 -13.88
CA GLU A 30 2.19 -4.19 -15.00
C GLU A 30 3.70 -3.92 -14.86
N ILE A 31 4.18 -3.75 -13.63
CA ILE A 31 5.60 -3.44 -13.34
C ILE A 31 6.42 -4.66 -12.92
N GLY A 32 5.82 -5.86 -12.92
CA GLY A 32 6.50 -7.11 -12.53
C GLY A 32 6.68 -7.26 -11.02
N GLU A 33 5.81 -6.65 -10.22
CA GLU A 33 5.77 -6.75 -8.76
C GLU A 33 4.51 -7.51 -8.30
N GLU A 34 4.44 -7.81 -7.00
CA GLU A 34 3.34 -8.53 -6.37
C GLU A 34 2.78 -7.78 -5.15
N ILE A 35 1.51 -8.06 -4.85
CA ILE A 35 0.86 -7.55 -3.65
C ILE A 35 1.03 -8.55 -2.52
N VAL A 36 1.49 -8.06 -1.37
CA VAL A 36 1.56 -8.80 -0.13
C VAL A 36 0.27 -8.53 0.63
N GLU A 37 -0.60 -9.54 0.68
CA GLU A 37 -1.85 -9.52 1.45
C GLU A 37 -1.62 -10.15 2.82
N PRO A 38 -1.62 -9.38 3.91
CA PRO A 38 -1.59 -9.97 5.24
C PRO A 38 -2.94 -10.62 5.55
N GLU A 39 -2.92 -11.86 6.01
CA GLU A 39 -4.12 -12.53 6.50
C GLU A 39 -4.78 -11.68 7.61
N GLY A 40 -6.05 -11.30 7.40
CA GLY A 40 -6.84 -10.56 8.38
C GLY A 40 -6.63 -9.03 8.43
N ASN A 41 -5.80 -8.45 7.55
CA ASN A 41 -5.55 -7.00 7.52
C ASN A 41 -6.38 -6.28 6.44
N GLY A 42 -7.62 -5.91 6.77
CA GLY A 42 -8.51 -5.14 5.87
C GLY A 42 -8.29 -3.63 5.87
N ILE A 43 -7.09 -3.16 6.27
CA ILE A 43 -6.81 -1.72 6.42
C ILE A 43 -5.57 -1.30 5.63
N SER A 44 -4.46 -2.02 5.76
CA SER A 44 -3.23 -1.72 5.03
C SER A 44 -2.93 -2.76 3.96
N LEU A 45 -2.18 -2.32 2.94
CA LEU A 45 -1.72 -3.13 1.83
C LEU A 45 -0.23 -2.88 1.62
N ALA A 46 0.51 -3.92 1.24
CA ALA A 46 1.90 -3.81 0.85
C ALA A 46 2.09 -4.34 -0.57
N MET A 47 3.08 -3.78 -1.27
CA MET A 47 3.51 -4.20 -2.61
C MET A 47 5.02 -4.44 -2.54
N SER A 48 5.50 -5.46 -3.23
CA SER A 48 6.93 -5.70 -3.38
C SER A 48 7.59 -4.60 -4.21
N LEU A 49 8.90 -4.43 -4.00
CA LEU A 49 9.77 -3.58 -4.80
C LEU A 49 11.01 -4.38 -5.20
N SER A 50 10.80 -5.62 -5.66
CA SER A 50 11.82 -6.62 -5.98
C SER A 50 12.58 -6.32 -7.27
N THR A 51 11.95 -5.61 -8.21
CA THR A 51 12.52 -5.22 -9.49
C THR A 51 13.38 -3.95 -9.39
N LEU A 52 13.22 -3.19 -8.30
CA LEU A 52 13.87 -1.91 -8.10
C LEU A 52 15.12 -2.06 -7.18
N PRO A 53 16.29 -1.48 -7.54
CA PRO A 53 17.46 -1.52 -6.68
C PRO A 53 17.22 -0.85 -5.31
N ILE A 54 17.85 -1.36 -4.25
CA ILE A 54 17.73 -0.85 -2.87
C ILE A 54 17.92 0.68 -2.77
N GLU A 55 18.92 1.22 -3.47
CA GLU A 55 19.21 2.67 -3.47
C GLU A 55 18.12 3.50 -4.16
N GLU A 56 17.39 2.91 -5.10
CA GLU A 56 16.23 3.54 -5.74
C GLU A 56 14.98 3.42 -4.86
N CYS A 57 14.80 2.29 -4.16
CA CYS A 57 13.74 2.13 -3.15
C CYS A 57 13.84 3.22 -2.06
N LYS A 58 15.05 3.49 -1.55
CA LYS A 58 15.27 4.57 -0.57
C LYS A 58 14.84 5.95 -1.08
N LYS A 59 15.04 6.21 -2.38
CA LYS A 59 14.65 7.48 -3.02
C LYS A 59 13.15 7.56 -3.31
N LEU A 60 12.50 6.42 -3.57
CA LEU A 60 11.10 6.34 -3.96
C LEU A 60 10.18 7.04 -2.94
N GLY A 61 10.42 6.84 -1.64
CA GLY A 61 9.63 7.51 -0.59
C GLY A 61 9.72 9.04 -0.68
N GLY A 62 10.93 9.57 -0.92
CA GLY A 62 11.13 11.00 -1.15
C GLY A 62 10.46 11.49 -2.44
N ILE A 63 10.48 10.70 -3.51
CA ILE A 63 9.84 11.04 -4.79
C ILE A 63 8.32 11.11 -4.63
N LEU A 64 7.71 10.10 -4.01
CA LEU A 64 6.26 10.05 -3.75
C LEU A 64 5.80 11.27 -2.94
N PHE A 65 6.54 11.60 -1.88
CA PHE A 65 6.23 12.74 -1.03
C PHE A 65 6.47 14.09 -1.74
N SER A 66 7.67 14.31 -2.26
CA SER A 66 8.08 15.63 -2.77
C SER A 66 7.48 15.95 -4.13
N ARG A 67 7.42 14.98 -5.06
CA ARG A 67 6.99 15.20 -6.45
C ARG A 67 5.51 14.93 -6.65
N TYR A 68 4.99 13.83 -6.10
CA TYR A 68 3.61 13.41 -6.31
C TYR A 68 2.66 13.80 -5.17
N LYS A 69 3.18 14.45 -4.12
CA LYS A 69 2.41 14.93 -2.95
C LYS A 69 1.62 13.82 -2.25
N VAL A 70 2.10 12.59 -2.36
CA VAL A 70 1.50 11.43 -1.70
C VAL A 70 1.93 11.44 -0.24
N THR A 71 0.95 11.34 0.67
CA THR A 71 1.17 11.26 2.11
C THR A 71 0.64 9.93 2.65
N GLY A 72 1.15 9.48 3.80
CA GLY A 72 0.72 8.24 4.44
C GLY A 72 1.33 6.95 3.87
N THR A 73 2.05 7.02 2.76
CA THR A 73 2.82 5.89 2.22
C THR A 73 4.10 5.66 3.01
N ARG A 74 4.50 4.39 3.14
CA ARG A 74 5.74 3.97 3.78
C ARG A 74 6.52 3.10 2.81
N VAL A 75 7.79 3.44 2.59
CA VAL A 75 8.72 2.57 1.86
C VAL A 75 9.62 1.91 2.90
N ILE A 76 9.55 0.58 2.96
CA ILE A 76 10.33 -0.22 3.89
C ILE A 76 11.47 -0.83 3.09
N VAL A 77 12.69 -0.43 3.42
CA VAL A 77 13.91 -0.99 2.86
C VAL A 77 14.62 -1.70 4.01
N SER A 78 14.89 -2.98 3.84
CA SER A 78 15.60 -3.76 4.84
C SER A 78 16.75 -4.50 4.18
N ASP A 79 17.93 -4.43 4.79
CA ASP A 79 19.07 -5.28 4.42
C ASP A 79 18.89 -6.72 4.97
N GLU A 80 17.89 -6.93 5.85
CA GLU A 80 17.49 -8.22 6.42
C GLU A 80 16.04 -8.55 6.06
N PHE A 81 15.79 -9.76 5.56
CA PHE A 81 14.46 -10.23 5.15
C PHE A 81 13.50 -10.28 6.36
N TRP A 82 12.51 -9.38 6.42
CA TRP A 82 11.42 -9.45 7.41
C TRP A 82 10.10 -9.81 6.73
N ILE A 83 9.65 -11.05 6.96
CA ILE A 83 8.28 -11.49 6.73
C ILE A 83 7.58 -11.44 8.09
N SER A 84 6.74 -10.43 8.32
CA SER A 84 5.51 -10.53 9.12
C SER A 84 4.91 -9.13 9.28
N LEU A 85 3.98 -8.78 8.40
CA LEU A 85 2.97 -7.75 8.64
C LEU A 85 1.69 -8.20 7.97
#